data_AF-A0A956N277-F1
#
_entry.id   AF-A0A956N277-F1
#
_cell.length_a   1.000
_cell.length_b   1.000
_cell.length_c   1.000
_cell.angle_alpha   90.00
_cell.angle_beta   90.00
_cell.angle_gamma   90.00
#
_symmetry.space_group_name_H-M   'P 1'
#
loop_
_entity.id
_entity.type
_entity.pdbx_description
1 polymer ?
#
loop_
_entity_poly.entity_id
_entity_poly.type
_entity_poly.pdbx_seq_one_letter_code
_entity_poly.pdbx_strand_id
1 'polypeptide(L)'
;MKIKQAISLVKSENQAFSDDTNLTDRFIWNKILTKSKLFIKQKNDSFKVTNNNFFYTTIDCLEMELVDSISCCQEIPNCKILKSKHKLPKIVESNSSSVIRGIYTLDGGKRIDLVTINDIIRLSNSRYKPNDLKAFIKNEYLFIPFKEYPKAITIEAYFEDPMEVLNLNSCNLKDKCISPYDLEWKVPSDLETVIIQEVNKELLNFFHRIIPDENTDKNNQSK
;
A
#
# COMPACT_ATOMS: atom_id res chain seq x y z
N MET A 1 7.71 13.03 -4.12
CA MET A 1 7.17 13.83 -5.26
C MET A 1 5.62 13.75 -5.29
N LYS A 2 4.86 14.67 -5.92
CA LYS A 2 3.39 14.47 -6.13
C LYS A 2 3.09 13.57 -7.33
N ILE A 3 1.96 12.85 -7.33
CA ILE A 3 1.58 11.95 -8.44
C ILE A 3 1.53 12.69 -9.78
N LYS A 4 0.90 13.86 -9.84
CA LYS A 4 0.85 14.68 -11.07
C LYS A 4 2.23 15.07 -11.62
N GLN A 5 3.19 15.32 -10.73
CA GLN A 5 4.55 15.68 -11.12
C GLN A 5 5.27 14.48 -11.73
N ALA A 6 5.10 13.29 -11.15
CA ALA A 6 5.68 12.05 -11.67
C ALA A 6 5.13 11.72 -13.07
N ILE A 7 3.81 11.85 -13.27
CA ILE A 7 3.17 11.63 -14.58
C ILE A 7 3.66 12.66 -15.60
N SER A 8 3.69 13.95 -15.22
CA SER A 8 4.16 15.02 -16.11
C SER A 8 5.61 14.83 -16.52
N LEU A 9 6.47 14.32 -15.62
CA LEU A 9 7.87 14.04 -15.91
C LEU A 9 7.99 12.95 -16.97
N VAL A 10 7.30 11.82 -16.79
CA VAL A 10 7.30 10.72 -17.78
C VAL A 10 6.75 11.19 -19.13
N LYS A 11 5.68 11.99 -19.15
CA LYS A 11 5.17 12.58 -20.40
C LYS A 11 6.22 13.43 -21.12
N SER A 12 6.92 14.28 -20.36
CA SER A 12 7.93 15.19 -20.90
C SER A 12 9.11 14.46 -21.52
N GLU A 13 9.56 13.36 -20.90
CA GLU A 13 10.69 12.56 -21.39
C GLU A 13 10.34 11.76 -22.65
N ASN A 14 9.08 11.40 -22.84
CA ASN A 14 8.59 10.68 -24.03
C ASN A 14 8.01 11.61 -25.11
N GLN A 15 8.14 12.93 -24.95
CA GLN A 15 7.57 13.94 -25.86
C GLN A 15 6.05 13.79 -26.09
N ALA A 16 5.35 13.15 -25.16
CA ALA A 16 3.91 12.89 -25.22
C ALA A 16 3.13 14.07 -24.63
N PHE A 17 3.28 15.24 -25.24
CA PHE A 17 2.66 16.49 -24.79
C PHE A 17 1.22 16.68 -25.28
N SER A 18 0.81 15.97 -26.32
CA SER A 18 -0.54 16.06 -26.88
C SER A 18 -1.52 15.15 -26.13
N ASP A 19 -2.71 15.68 -25.87
CA ASP A 19 -3.85 14.92 -25.31
C ASP A 19 -4.34 13.82 -26.28
N ASP A 20 -3.99 13.92 -27.58
CA ASP A 20 -4.31 12.92 -28.62
C ASP A 20 -3.33 11.73 -28.64
N THR A 21 -2.40 11.66 -27.69
CA THR A 21 -1.52 10.49 -27.57
C THR A 21 -2.28 9.31 -26.96
N ASN A 22 -2.02 8.09 -27.46
CA ASN A 22 -2.56 6.84 -26.87
C ASN A 22 -2.10 6.58 -25.41
N LEU A 23 -1.35 7.51 -24.81
CA LEU A 23 -0.70 7.38 -23.52
C LEU A 23 -1.48 8.14 -22.43
N THR A 24 -2.52 7.51 -21.91
CA THR A 24 -3.34 8.09 -20.84
C THR A 24 -2.60 8.22 -19.50
N ASP A 25 -2.92 9.24 -18.71
CA ASP A 25 -2.36 9.46 -17.36
C ASP A 25 -2.52 8.24 -16.45
N ARG A 26 -3.70 7.61 -16.54
CA ARG A 26 -4.01 6.40 -15.77
C ARG A 26 -3.08 5.24 -16.14
N PHE A 27 -2.76 5.10 -17.43
CA PHE A 27 -1.83 4.07 -17.89
C PHE A 27 -0.41 4.33 -17.39
N ILE A 28 0.08 5.57 -17.52
CA ILE A 28 1.40 5.99 -17.02
C ILE A 28 1.49 5.73 -15.51
N TRP A 29 0.49 6.18 -14.75
CA TRP A 29 0.46 5.99 -13.31
C TRP A 29 0.44 4.51 -12.93
N ASN A 30 -0.33 3.68 -13.62
CA ASN A 30 -0.35 2.24 -13.37
C ASN A 30 1.03 1.59 -13.59
N LYS A 31 1.79 2.03 -14.61
CA LYS A 31 3.17 1.57 -14.83
C LYS A 31 4.11 2.02 -13.72
N ILE A 32 4.06 3.30 -13.33
CA ILE A 32 4.83 3.84 -12.21
C ILE A 32 4.52 3.07 -10.92
N LEU A 33 3.25 2.85 -10.62
CA LEU A 33 2.80 2.11 -9.43
C LEU A 33 3.32 0.67 -9.45
N THR A 34 3.21 -0.01 -10.60
CA THR A 34 3.68 -1.40 -10.75
C THR A 34 5.18 -1.51 -10.50
N LYS A 35 5.98 -0.61 -11.08
CA LYS A 35 7.44 -0.59 -10.84
C LYS A 35 7.77 -0.21 -9.39
N SER A 36 7.04 0.76 -8.83
CA SER A 36 7.20 1.17 -7.42
C SER A 36 7.02 -0.02 -6.48
N LYS A 37 5.94 -0.80 -6.66
CA LYS A 37 5.69 -2.02 -5.88
C LYS A 37 6.83 -3.03 -6.01
N LEU A 38 7.33 -3.25 -7.23
CA LEU A 38 8.43 -4.19 -7.48
C LEU A 38 9.73 -3.77 -6.78
N PHE A 39 10.15 -2.51 -6.90
CA PHE A 39 11.38 -2.04 -6.28
C PHE A 39 11.30 -1.98 -4.76
N ILE A 40 10.15 -1.61 -4.21
CA ILE A 40 9.92 -1.61 -2.76
C ILE A 40 9.96 -3.04 -2.22
N LYS A 41 9.32 -3.99 -2.92
CA LYS A 41 9.39 -5.42 -2.58
C LYS A 41 10.84 -5.92 -2.54
N GLN A 42 11.62 -5.65 -3.59
CA GLN A 42 13.03 -6.04 -3.64
C GLN A 42 13.88 -5.42 -2.53
N LYS A 43 13.64 -4.14 -2.22
CA LYS A 43 14.35 -3.46 -1.13
C LYS A 43 13.99 -4.09 0.21
N ASN A 44 12.71 -4.42 0.44
CA ASN A 44 12.23 -5.04 1.68
C ASN A 44 12.81 -6.44 1.88
N ASP A 45 12.82 -7.25 0.82
CA ASP A 45 13.43 -8.59 0.84
C ASP A 45 14.94 -8.52 1.14
N SER A 46 15.61 -7.42 0.79
CA SER A 46 17.02 -7.19 1.10
C SER A 46 17.27 -6.68 2.53
N PHE A 47 16.23 -6.56 3.37
CA PHE A 47 16.27 -5.98 4.73
C PHE A 47 16.87 -4.56 4.84
N LYS A 48 17.04 -3.84 3.72
CA LYS A 48 17.61 -2.47 3.68
C LYS A 48 16.58 -1.37 3.93
N VAL A 49 15.35 -1.75 4.28
CA VAL A 49 14.18 -0.88 4.36
C VAL A 49 13.94 -0.33 5.77
N THR A 50 14.62 -0.91 6.77
CA THR A 50 14.38 -0.67 8.19
C THR A 50 14.74 0.73 8.70
N ASN A 51 15.59 1.50 8.01
CA ASN A 51 16.03 2.82 8.49
C ASN A 51 15.36 4.03 7.83
N ASN A 52 14.70 3.86 6.68
CA ASN A 52 14.12 5.01 5.96
C ASN A 52 12.64 5.15 6.31
N ASN A 53 12.28 6.18 7.09
CA ASN A 53 10.91 6.40 7.55
C ASN A 53 9.98 7.02 6.49
N PHE A 54 10.51 7.54 5.38
CA PHE A 54 9.80 8.52 4.56
C PHE A 54 8.74 7.96 3.59
N PHE A 55 8.75 6.66 3.29
CA PHE A 55 7.80 6.07 2.33
C PHE A 55 6.62 5.36 3.01
N TYR A 56 6.63 5.19 4.33
CA TYR A 56 5.52 4.59 5.04
C TYR A 56 4.32 5.54 5.13
N THR A 57 3.14 4.94 5.19
CA THR A 57 1.85 5.59 5.37
C THR A 57 1.27 5.15 6.70
N THR A 58 0.71 6.11 7.43
CA THR A 58 0.13 5.85 8.74
C THR A 58 -1.39 5.88 8.64
N ILE A 59 -2.03 4.86 9.21
CA ILE A 59 -3.44 4.89 9.59
C ILE A 59 -3.46 5.23 11.07
N ASP A 60 -3.87 6.44 11.43
CA ASP A 60 -3.66 6.95 12.80
C ASP A 60 -4.71 6.40 13.77
N CYS A 61 -5.96 6.31 13.32
CA CYS A 61 -7.14 5.99 14.14
C CYS A 61 -7.90 4.78 13.61
N LEU A 62 -7.32 3.58 13.63
CA LEU A 62 -8.07 2.38 13.25
C LEU A 62 -8.91 1.88 14.43
N GLU A 63 -10.23 2.08 14.35
CA GLU A 63 -11.20 1.62 15.36
C GLU A 63 -11.24 0.09 15.47
N MET A 64 -11.29 -0.40 16.71
CA MET A 64 -11.36 -1.81 17.06
C MET A 64 -12.70 -2.14 17.75
N GLU A 65 -13.32 -3.24 17.37
CA GLU A 65 -14.54 -3.82 17.95
C GLU A 65 -14.20 -5.09 18.74
N LEU A 66 -14.87 -5.30 19.89
CA LEU A 66 -14.78 -6.55 20.63
C LEU A 66 -15.64 -7.61 19.95
N VAL A 67 -15.07 -8.77 19.68
CA VAL A 67 -15.75 -9.91 19.10
C VAL A 67 -15.49 -11.15 19.97
N ASP A 68 -16.56 -11.89 20.28
CA ASP A 68 -16.51 -13.04 21.19
C ASP A 68 -15.94 -14.31 20.54
N SER A 69 -15.84 -14.34 19.22
CA SER A 69 -15.10 -15.34 18.47
C SER A 69 -14.90 -14.91 17.02
N ILE A 70 -13.77 -15.31 16.44
CA ILE A 70 -13.67 -15.37 14.98
C ILE A 70 -14.63 -16.46 14.54
N SER A 71 -15.48 -16.18 13.54
CA SER A 71 -16.54 -17.06 13.01
C SER A 71 -16.07 -18.42 12.45
N CYS A 72 -14.87 -18.87 12.81
CA CYS A 72 -14.40 -20.24 12.71
C CYS A 72 -14.06 -20.72 14.14
N CYS A 73 -15.08 -21.12 14.88
CA CYS A 73 -15.06 -21.53 16.29
C CYS A 73 -14.27 -22.83 16.56
N GLN A 74 -12.96 -22.90 16.28
CA GLN A 74 -12.13 -24.04 16.68
C GLN A 74 -10.66 -23.73 16.96
N GLU A 75 -10.14 -22.58 16.54
CA GLU A 75 -8.69 -22.32 16.59
C GLU A 75 -8.22 -21.71 17.92
N ILE A 76 -9.03 -20.87 18.58
CA ILE A 76 -8.61 -20.14 19.79
C ILE A 76 -9.68 -20.29 20.89
N PRO A 77 -9.43 -21.05 21.97
CA PRO A 77 -10.40 -21.22 23.06
C PRO A 77 -10.53 -19.96 23.94
N ASN A 78 -11.76 -19.58 24.30
CA ASN A 78 -12.12 -18.53 25.26
C ASN A 78 -11.35 -17.20 25.11
N CYS A 79 -11.46 -16.53 23.96
CA CYS A 79 -10.83 -15.22 23.77
C CYS A 79 -11.85 -14.16 23.37
N LYS A 80 -12.00 -13.12 24.22
CA LYS A 80 -12.42 -11.81 23.76
C LYS A 80 -11.31 -11.26 22.86
N ILE A 81 -11.60 -11.08 21.58
CA ILE A 81 -10.63 -10.64 20.58
C ILE A 81 -11.05 -9.26 20.09
N LEU A 82 -10.09 -8.34 19.98
CA LEU A 82 -10.33 -7.07 19.30
C LEU A 82 -10.11 -7.26 17.80
N LYS A 83 -11.09 -6.88 16.99
CA LYS A 83 -11.05 -6.92 15.52
C LYS A 83 -11.12 -5.48 14.98
N SER A 84 -10.45 -5.16 13.89
CA SER A 84 -10.65 -3.87 13.23
C SER A 84 -12.07 -3.74 12.69
N LYS A 85 -12.71 -2.59 12.91
CA LYS A 85 -14.07 -2.33 12.40
C LYS A 85 -14.09 -2.23 10.88
N HIS A 86 -13.07 -1.59 10.32
CA HIS A 86 -12.87 -1.45 8.88
C HIS A 86 -11.83 -2.44 8.36
N LYS A 87 -11.96 -2.79 7.08
CA LYS A 87 -10.96 -3.55 6.35
C LYS A 87 -9.69 -2.69 6.21
N LEU A 88 -8.54 -3.33 6.35
CA LEU A 88 -7.27 -2.73 6.03
C LEU A 88 -7.15 -2.57 4.51
N PRO A 89 -6.63 -1.42 4.04
CA PRO A 89 -6.21 -1.29 2.65
C PRO A 89 -5.17 -2.35 2.34
N LYS A 90 -5.08 -2.76 1.08
CA LYS A 90 -4.14 -3.79 0.68
C LYS A 90 -2.71 -3.32 0.94
N ILE A 91 -1.97 -4.08 1.76
CA ILE A 91 -0.57 -3.82 2.08
C ILE A 91 0.29 -4.50 1.03
N VAL A 92 1.37 -3.85 0.59
CA VAL A 92 2.33 -4.47 -0.32
C VAL A 92 3.03 -5.64 0.38
N GLU A 93 2.97 -6.80 -0.23
CA GLU A 93 3.61 -8.01 0.26
C GLU A 93 4.97 -8.23 -0.39
N SER A 94 5.97 -8.55 0.43
CA SER A 94 7.26 -9.05 -0.04
C SER A 94 7.28 -10.58 -0.01
N ASN A 95 8.36 -11.21 -0.48
CA ASN A 95 8.40 -12.68 -0.52
C ASN A 95 8.42 -13.29 0.89
N SER A 96 8.96 -12.57 1.88
CA SER A 96 9.11 -13.03 3.25
C SER A 96 8.05 -12.47 4.20
N SER A 97 7.55 -11.26 3.97
CA SER A 97 6.63 -10.57 4.88
C SER A 97 5.91 -9.40 4.22
N SER A 98 4.79 -8.97 4.80
CA SER A 98 4.14 -7.71 4.43
C SER A 98 5.03 -6.52 4.82
N VAL A 99 5.04 -5.46 4.00
CA VAL A 99 5.83 -4.25 4.23
C VAL A 99 5.17 -3.39 5.31
N ILE A 100 5.35 -3.81 6.57
CA ILE A 100 4.78 -3.16 7.77
C ILE A 100 5.94 -2.74 8.66
N ARG A 101 5.96 -1.44 9.01
CA ARG A 101 6.98 -0.91 9.94
C ARG A 101 6.62 -1.23 11.38
N GLY A 102 5.36 -1.06 11.75
CA GLY A 102 4.90 -1.31 13.10
C GLY A 102 3.43 -1.01 13.30
N ILE A 103 2.88 -1.62 14.35
CA ILE A 103 1.54 -1.33 14.85
C ILE A 103 1.73 -0.78 16.26
N TYR A 104 1.01 0.29 16.59
CA TYR A 104 1.19 1.02 17.83
C TYR A 104 -0.14 1.29 18.52
N THR A 105 -0.11 1.24 19.84
CA THR A 105 -1.22 1.71 20.67
C THR A 105 -1.22 3.24 20.76
N LEU A 106 -2.41 3.86 20.75
CA LEU A 106 -2.53 5.31 20.90
C LEU A 106 -2.13 5.80 22.30
N ASP A 107 -2.45 5.02 23.34
CA ASP A 107 -2.33 5.42 24.75
C ASP A 107 -0.90 5.37 25.33
N GLY A 108 0.13 5.29 24.49
CA GLY A 108 1.52 5.23 24.98
C GLY A 108 2.55 4.64 24.03
N GLY A 109 2.21 4.46 22.74
CA GLY A 109 3.18 4.06 21.71
C GLY A 109 3.75 2.65 21.88
N LYS A 110 3.12 1.79 22.69
CA LYS A 110 3.56 0.40 22.80
C LYS A 110 3.41 -0.26 21.44
N ARG A 111 4.51 -0.83 20.96
CA ARG A 111 4.57 -1.61 19.73
C ARG A 111 3.81 -2.92 19.92
N ILE A 112 2.99 -3.24 18.94
CA ILE A 112 2.27 -4.50 18.81
C ILE A 112 2.98 -5.30 17.73
N ASP A 113 3.42 -6.50 18.10
CA ASP A 113 4.16 -7.35 17.17
C ASP A 113 3.19 -8.16 16.30
N LEU A 114 3.41 -8.10 14.99
CA LEU A 114 2.65 -8.89 14.04
C LEU A 114 3.19 -10.32 14.03
N VAL A 115 2.30 -11.29 14.23
CA VAL A 115 2.61 -12.72 14.26
C VAL A 115 1.61 -13.50 13.42
N THR A 116 1.94 -14.75 13.11
CA THR A 116 1.03 -15.64 12.39
C THR A 116 -0.11 -16.12 13.29
N ILE A 117 -1.22 -16.55 12.68
CA ILE A 117 -2.34 -17.17 13.41
C ILE A 117 -1.84 -18.40 14.19
N ASN A 118 -0.95 -19.21 13.61
CA ASN A 118 -0.39 -20.39 14.27
C ASN A 118 0.41 -20.04 15.54
N ASP A 119 1.14 -18.92 15.52
CA ASP A 119 1.84 -18.43 16.71
C ASP A 119 0.85 -18.02 17.80
N ILE A 120 -0.27 -17.40 17.43
CA ILE A 120 -1.34 -17.08 18.38
C ILE A 120 -1.94 -18.33 19.00
N ILE A 121 -2.25 -19.36 18.21
CA ILE A 121 -2.78 -20.65 18.71
C ILE A 121 -1.77 -21.32 19.64
N ARG A 122 -0.48 -21.31 19.27
CA ARG A 122 0.59 -21.86 20.12
C ARG A 122 0.68 -21.11 21.45
N LEU A 123 0.53 -19.78 21.42
CA LEU A 123 0.57 -18.93 22.62
C LEU A 123 -0.69 -19.05 23.47
N SER A 124 -1.87 -19.27 22.88
CA SER A 124 -3.11 -19.51 23.63
C SER A 124 -3.03 -20.81 24.43
N ASN A 125 -2.37 -21.83 23.87
CA ASN A 125 -2.18 -23.14 24.51
C ASN A 125 -0.99 -23.16 25.48
N SER A 126 -0.16 -22.12 25.50
CA SER A 126 0.96 -21.99 26.42
C SER A 126 0.48 -21.66 27.84
N ARG A 127 1.11 -22.28 28.85
CA ARG A 127 0.92 -21.91 30.26
C ARG A 127 1.41 -20.51 30.58
N TYR A 128 2.44 -20.04 29.86
CA TYR A 128 2.99 -18.70 30.00
C TYR A 128 2.50 -17.83 28.87
N LYS A 129 1.66 -16.84 29.21
CA LYS A 129 1.19 -15.84 28.25
C LYS A 129 2.18 -14.68 28.22
N PRO A 130 2.69 -14.28 27.03
CA PRO A 130 3.59 -13.14 26.93
C PRO A 130 2.87 -11.86 27.37
N ASN A 131 3.61 -10.95 28.00
CA ASN A 131 3.05 -9.64 28.35
C ASN A 131 2.93 -8.72 27.12
N ASP A 132 3.74 -8.98 26.10
CA ASP A 132 3.77 -8.18 24.88
C ASP A 132 2.49 -8.35 24.06
N LEU A 133 2.06 -7.25 23.45
CA LEU A 133 0.89 -7.23 22.58
C LEU A 133 1.27 -7.86 21.24
N LYS A 134 0.44 -8.80 20.81
CA LYS A 134 0.60 -9.47 19.52
C LYS A 134 -0.65 -9.28 18.69
N ALA A 135 -0.50 -9.12 17.39
CA ALA A 135 -1.59 -9.00 16.44
C ALA A 135 -1.38 -9.93 15.25
N PHE A 136 -2.46 -10.25 14.54
CA PHE A 136 -2.40 -10.97 13.28
C PHE A 136 -3.43 -10.38 12.30
N ILE A 137 -3.18 -10.56 11.01
CA ILE A 137 -4.11 -10.15 9.95
C ILE A 137 -4.78 -11.40 9.38
N LYS A 138 -6.11 -11.39 9.28
CA LYS A 138 -6.90 -12.46 8.64
C LYS A 138 -8.01 -11.80 7.82
N ASN A 139 -8.15 -12.18 6.55
CA ASN A 139 -9.17 -11.65 5.63
C ASN A 139 -9.20 -10.11 5.59
N GLU A 140 -8.02 -9.46 5.54
CA GLU A 140 -7.88 -7.99 5.53
C GLU A 140 -8.34 -7.29 6.82
N TYR A 141 -8.65 -8.03 7.89
CA TYR A 141 -8.93 -7.45 9.21
C TYR A 141 -7.76 -7.70 10.16
N LEU A 142 -7.48 -6.72 11.01
CA LEU A 142 -6.51 -6.89 12.09
C LEU A 142 -7.20 -7.47 13.32
N PHE A 143 -6.57 -8.44 13.96
CA PHE A 143 -7.01 -9.05 15.21
C PHE A 143 -5.94 -8.93 16.28
N ILE A 144 -6.35 -8.55 17.50
CA ILE A 144 -5.52 -8.48 18.70
C ILE A 144 -6.13 -9.43 19.74
N PRO A 145 -5.53 -10.61 19.96
CA PRO A 145 -6.00 -11.55 20.97
C PRO A 145 -5.52 -11.20 22.39
N PHE A 146 -6.18 -11.78 23.38
CA PHE A 146 -5.77 -11.86 24.80
C PHE A 146 -5.87 -10.61 25.68
N LYS A 147 -6.12 -9.40 25.16
CA LYS A 147 -6.24 -8.18 25.98
C LYS A 147 -7.36 -7.25 25.48
N GLU A 148 -8.09 -6.63 26.42
CA GLU A 148 -9.21 -5.69 26.16
C GLU A 148 -8.76 -4.22 25.93
N TYR A 149 -7.57 -4.00 25.39
CA TYR A 149 -7.06 -2.67 25.05
C TYR A 149 -6.26 -2.74 23.73
N PRO A 150 -6.26 -1.71 22.85
CA PRO A 150 -6.94 -0.41 22.90
C PRO A 150 -8.17 -0.29 21.97
N LYS A 151 -8.98 0.78 22.15
CA LYS A 151 -10.14 1.10 21.29
C LYS A 151 -9.76 1.48 19.85
N ALA A 152 -8.58 2.07 19.68
CA ALA A 152 -8.03 2.38 18.37
C ALA A 152 -6.50 2.22 18.38
N ILE A 153 -5.96 1.92 17.21
CA ILE A 153 -4.52 1.69 16.99
C ILE A 153 -4.02 2.49 15.79
N THR A 154 -2.71 2.70 15.78
CA THR A 154 -1.98 3.26 14.65
C THR A 154 -1.24 2.16 13.90
N ILE A 155 -1.35 2.12 12.58
CA ILE A 155 -0.61 1.18 11.73
C ILE A 155 0.27 1.96 10.78
N GLU A 156 1.56 1.64 10.78
CA GLU A 156 2.53 2.17 9.81
C GLU A 156 2.92 1.07 8.82
N ALA A 157 2.50 1.21 7.57
CA ALA A 157 2.77 0.23 6.51
C ALA A 157 2.86 0.90 5.14
N TYR A 158 3.30 0.14 4.15
CA TYR A 158 3.26 0.55 2.75
C TYR A 158 2.01 -0.01 2.06
N PHE A 159 1.00 0.85 1.83
CA PHE A 159 -0.26 0.46 1.21
C PHE A 159 -0.22 0.60 -0.31
N GLU A 160 -0.96 -0.25 -1.02
CA GLU A 160 -1.04 -0.23 -2.48
C GLU A 160 -1.79 1.01 -3.01
N ASP A 161 -2.84 1.45 -2.32
CA ASP A 161 -3.63 2.62 -2.68
C ASP A 161 -3.62 3.64 -1.52
N PRO A 162 -2.98 4.82 -1.70
CA PRO A 162 -2.98 5.87 -0.68
C PRO A 162 -4.37 6.50 -0.45
N MET A 163 -5.30 6.39 -1.39
CA MET A 163 -6.64 6.96 -1.26
C MET A 163 -7.49 6.18 -0.24
N GLU A 164 -7.37 4.86 -0.21
CA GLU A 164 -8.04 4.02 0.80
C GLU A 164 -7.58 4.36 2.21
N VAL A 165 -6.28 4.61 2.39
CA VAL A 165 -5.68 5.05 3.67
C VAL A 165 -6.25 6.40 4.11
N LEU A 166 -6.35 7.34 3.17
CA LEU A 166 -6.90 8.67 3.41
C LEU A 166 -8.35 8.60 3.91
N ASN A 167 -9.15 7.77 3.25
CA ASN A 167 -10.56 7.58 3.57
C ASN A 167 -10.76 6.93 4.95
N LEU A 168 -9.85 6.04 5.37
CA LEU A 168 -9.89 5.42 6.68
C LEU A 168 -9.43 6.34 7.80
N ASN A 169 -8.58 7.33 7.50
CA ASN A 169 -8.12 8.35 8.46
C ASN A 169 -9.24 9.37 8.76
N SER A 170 -10.25 8.88 9.48
CA SER A 170 -11.45 9.59 9.91
C SER A 170 -11.17 10.78 10.83
N CYS A 171 -10.00 10.81 11.48
CA CYS A 171 -9.63 11.81 12.47
C CYS A 171 -9.22 13.17 11.87
N ASN A 172 -8.74 13.23 10.61
CA ASN A 172 -8.10 14.44 10.08
C ASN A 172 -8.77 15.06 8.85
N LEU A 173 -9.59 14.32 8.07
CA LEU A 173 -9.83 14.68 6.66
C LEU A 173 -11.24 14.46 6.11
N LYS A 174 -12.27 14.36 6.95
CA LYS A 174 -13.65 14.10 6.48
C LYS A 174 -14.20 15.14 5.49
N ASP A 175 -13.63 16.36 5.46
CA ASP A 175 -14.20 17.48 4.69
C ASP A 175 -13.36 17.95 3.47
N LYS A 176 -12.27 17.25 3.11
CA LYS A 176 -11.44 17.64 1.95
C LYS A 176 -11.54 16.60 0.83
N CYS A 177 -12.29 16.93 -0.23
CA CYS A 177 -12.20 16.22 -1.51
C CYS A 177 -10.82 16.45 -2.12
N ILE A 178 -9.89 15.53 -1.89
CA ILE A 178 -8.54 15.57 -2.45
C ILE A 178 -8.54 14.79 -3.77
N SER A 179 -8.02 15.41 -4.84
CA SER A 179 -7.83 14.74 -6.12
C SER A 179 -6.73 13.67 -5.99
N PRO A 180 -6.90 12.46 -6.56
CA PRO A 180 -5.88 11.42 -6.55
C PRO A 180 -4.52 11.91 -7.09
N TYR A 181 -4.53 12.84 -8.04
CA TYR A 181 -3.32 13.40 -8.66
C TYR A 181 -2.49 14.30 -7.72
N ASP A 182 -3.12 14.86 -6.69
CA ASP A 182 -2.46 15.73 -5.71
C ASP A 182 -1.87 14.97 -4.53
N LEU A 183 -2.14 13.66 -4.43
CA LEU A 183 -1.55 12.79 -3.43
C LEU A 183 -0.03 12.71 -3.61
N GLU A 184 0.66 12.49 -2.50
CA GLU A 184 2.10 12.27 -2.50
C GLU A 184 2.42 10.86 -2.99
N TRP A 185 3.30 10.78 -3.98
CA TRP A 185 3.93 9.54 -4.37
C TRP A 185 5.03 9.23 -3.35
N LYS A 186 4.70 8.35 -2.42
CA LYS A 186 5.59 7.93 -1.33
C LYS A 186 6.55 6.84 -1.80
N VAL A 187 7.71 7.24 -2.28
CA VAL A 187 8.80 6.36 -2.69
C VAL A 187 10.13 7.00 -2.24
N PRO A 188 11.15 6.22 -1.83
CA PRO A 188 12.47 6.76 -1.55
C PRO A 188 13.05 7.49 -2.77
N SER A 189 13.68 8.66 -2.57
CA SER A 189 14.32 9.47 -3.62
C SER A 189 15.23 8.66 -4.54
N ASP A 190 16.00 7.73 -3.98
CA ASP A 190 16.95 6.90 -4.73
C ASP A 190 16.26 5.97 -5.73
N LEU A 191 15.01 5.59 -5.44
CA LEU A 191 14.20 4.73 -6.30
C LEU A 191 13.35 5.54 -7.28
N GLU A 192 13.01 6.80 -6.96
CA GLU A 192 12.16 7.64 -7.84
C GLU A 192 12.76 7.71 -9.26
N THR A 193 14.05 8.03 -9.36
CA THR A 193 14.76 8.15 -10.65
C THR A 193 14.85 6.81 -11.39
N VAL A 194 15.17 5.72 -10.68
CA VAL A 194 15.26 4.37 -11.24
C VAL A 194 13.91 3.91 -11.78
N ILE A 195 12.83 4.16 -11.04
CA ILE A 195 11.47 3.81 -11.45
C ILE A 195 11.09 4.55 -12.72
N ILE A 196 11.31 5.86 -12.77
CA ILE A 196 11.02 6.68 -13.95
C ILE A 196 11.78 6.15 -15.18
N GLN A 197 13.08 5.89 -15.04
CA GLN A 197 13.90 5.33 -16.13
C GLN A 197 13.38 3.99 -16.63
N GLU A 198 13.01 3.08 -15.72
CA GLU A 198 12.46 1.76 -16.10
C GLU A 198 11.07 1.85 -16.73
N VAL A 199 10.24 2.81 -16.30
CA VAL A 199 8.95 3.09 -16.95
C VAL A 199 9.20 3.57 -18.38
N ASN A 200 10.12 4.51 -18.59
CA ASN A 200 10.42 5.00 -19.94
C ASN A 200 10.95 3.90 -20.86
N LYS A 201 11.85 3.04 -20.37
CA LYS A 201 12.31 1.87 -21.16
C LYS A 201 11.14 0.98 -21.58
N GLU A 202 10.18 0.74 -20.68
CA GLU A 202 9.00 -0.06 -20.99
C GLU A 202 8.07 0.64 -21.99
N LEU A 203 7.90 1.96 -21.88
CA LEU A 203 7.11 2.75 -22.81
C LEU A 203 7.74 2.80 -24.21
N LEU A 204 9.06 3.01 -24.32
CA LEU A 204 9.77 2.96 -25.60
C LEU A 204 9.60 1.61 -26.31
N ASN A 205 9.71 0.51 -25.55
CA ASN A 205 9.45 -0.83 -26.08
C ASN A 205 8.00 -1.02 -26.52
N PHE A 206 7.03 -0.39 -25.85
CA PHE A 206 5.64 -0.40 -26.26
C PHE A 206 5.44 0.40 -27.55
N PHE A 207 6.01 1.60 -27.66
CA PHE A 207 5.93 2.44 -28.86
C PHE A 207 6.59 1.80 -30.09
N HIS A 208 7.75 1.16 -29.95
CA HIS A 208 8.39 0.44 -31.07
C HIS A 208 7.55 -0.72 -31.63
N ARG A 209 6.61 -1.25 -30.84
CA ARG A 209 5.69 -2.30 -31.30
C ARG A 209 4.46 -1.75 -32.01
N ILE A 210 4.14 -0.47 -31.80
CA ILE A 210 3.10 0.22 -32.53
C ILE A 210 3.74 0.64 -33.85
N ILE A 211 3.53 -0.16 -34.90
CA ILE A 211 3.89 0.25 -36.26
C ILE A 211 3.01 1.46 -36.59
N PRO A 212 3.59 2.66 -36.83
CA PRO A 212 2.79 3.77 -37.31
C PRO A 212 2.21 3.38 -38.67
N ASP A 213 0.90 3.58 -38.84
CA ASP A 213 0.27 3.42 -40.14
C ASP A 213 0.78 4.54 -41.05
N GLU A 214 1.75 4.24 -41.92
CA GLU A 214 2.38 5.24 -42.79
C GLU A 214 1.41 5.78 -43.87
N ASN A 215 0.16 5.30 -43.96
CA ASN A 215 -0.82 5.72 -44.97
C ASN A 215 -2.02 6.49 -44.37
N THR A 216 -1.78 7.58 -43.64
CA THR A 216 -2.89 8.44 -43.19
C THR A 216 -3.46 9.36 -44.26
N ASP A 217 -2.81 9.54 -45.43
CA ASP A 217 -3.34 10.38 -46.52
C ASP A 217 -3.18 9.73 -47.90
N LYS A 218 -4.18 8.95 -48.32
CA LYS A 218 -4.47 8.70 -49.74
C LYS A 218 -5.91 9.08 -50.10
N ASN A 219 -6.34 10.27 -49.68
CA ASN A 219 -7.43 10.98 -50.37
C ASN A 219 -6.84 11.85 -51.50
N ASN A 220 -6.12 11.22 -52.42
CA ASN A 220 -6.07 11.73 -53.79
C ASN A 220 -7.34 11.23 -54.47
N GLN A 221 -8.48 11.86 -54.15
CA GLN A 221 -9.65 11.72 -55.01
C GLN A 221 -9.31 12.40 -56.33
N SER A 222 -9.05 11.51 -57.29
CA SER A 222 -8.99 11.68 -58.72
C SER A 222 -10.02 12.65 -59.30
N LYS A 223 -9.51 13.53 -60.18
CA LYS A 223 -10.17 14.22 -61.31
C LYS A 223 -11.23 15.28 -61.01
#